data_AF-A0A524IWS2-F1
#
_entry.id   AF-A0A524IWS2-F1
#
_cell.length_a   1.000
_cell.length_b   1.000
_cell.length_c   1.000
_cell.angle_alpha   90.00
_cell.angle_beta   90.00
_cell.angle_gamma   90.00
#
_symmetry.space_group_name_H-M   'P 1'
#
loop_
_entity.id
_entity.type
_entity.pdbx_description
1 polymer ?
#
loop_
_entity_poly.entity_id
_entity_poly.type
_entity_poly.pdbx_seq_one_letter_code
_entity_poly.pdbx_strand_id
1 'polypeptide(L)'
;MKIIGRILLLFSVSAGAFFNIQPAFTKAAPPNITSYVISAEYFPQTYTILAHETATYRNTGTTPILDVVLHLYLNAFRNANTLWNRESSSGLRGFQYDPAYPGWIRIDTIQLADGTILESEAVDADETLVRIALPGPVAPGEEVSLDIVFTALLPRVFARTGWADDGDFVLAGQWFPKFGVWQHGSWNAYPFHANSEFFADF
;
A
#
# COMPACT_ATOMS: atom_id res chain seq x y z
N MET A 1 -25.49 -91.35 25.10
CA MET A 1 -24.69 -91.28 23.86
C MET A 1 -25.07 -90.02 23.10
N LYS A 2 -24.36 -88.91 23.30
CA LYS A 2 -24.48 -87.67 22.52
C LYS A 2 -23.09 -87.03 22.40
N ILE A 3 -22.73 -86.72 21.17
CA ILE A 3 -21.39 -86.38 20.68
C ILE A 3 -21.09 -84.89 20.96
N ILE A 4 -19.89 -84.61 21.49
CA ILE A 4 -19.36 -83.25 21.70
C ILE A 4 -18.77 -82.76 20.38
N GLY A 5 -19.35 -81.72 19.78
CA GLY A 5 -18.76 -80.97 18.68
C GLY A 5 -17.99 -79.77 19.20
N ARG A 6 -16.67 -79.75 19.04
CA ARG A 6 -15.83 -78.57 19.27
C ARG A 6 -15.85 -77.68 18.03
N ILE A 7 -16.30 -76.44 18.17
CA ILE A 7 -16.16 -75.39 17.16
C ILE A 7 -14.92 -74.57 17.51
N LEU A 8 -13.95 -74.51 16.60
CA LEU A 8 -12.76 -73.68 16.69
C LEU A 8 -13.06 -72.35 15.98
N LEU A 9 -13.14 -71.24 16.72
CA LEU A 9 -13.22 -69.89 16.13
C LEU A 9 -11.81 -69.34 15.92
N LEU A 10 -11.44 -69.10 14.67
CA LEU A 10 -10.26 -68.31 14.30
C LEU A 10 -10.64 -66.83 14.26
N PHE A 11 -10.03 -66.01 15.12
CA PHE A 11 -10.10 -64.56 15.04
C PHE A 11 -8.97 -64.05 14.14
N SER A 12 -9.31 -63.43 13.01
CA SER A 12 -8.34 -62.67 12.21
C SER A 12 -8.17 -61.29 12.84
N VAL A 13 -6.96 -60.96 13.30
CA VAL A 13 -6.61 -59.60 13.70
C VAL A 13 -6.22 -58.83 12.43
N SER A 14 -7.10 -57.96 11.97
CA SER A 14 -6.78 -56.99 10.91
C SER A 14 -5.95 -55.87 11.52
N ALA A 15 -4.68 -55.76 11.12
CA ALA A 15 -3.81 -54.65 11.50
C ALA A 15 -4.36 -53.34 10.90
N GLY A 16 -4.90 -52.46 11.75
CA GLY A 16 -5.30 -51.12 11.35
C GLY A 16 -4.07 -50.28 11.03
N ALA A 17 -3.98 -49.76 9.80
CA ALA A 17 -2.98 -48.78 9.44
C ALA A 17 -3.29 -47.46 10.17
N PHE A 18 -2.44 -47.08 11.12
CA PHE A 18 -2.50 -45.77 11.74
C PHE A 18 -1.92 -44.74 10.76
N PHE A 19 -2.79 -43.99 10.09
CA PHE A 19 -2.38 -42.80 9.36
C PHE A 19 -2.10 -41.69 10.37
N ASN A 20 -0.82 -41.38 10.57
CA ASN A 20 -0.39 -40.18 11.28
C ASN A 20 -0.69 -38.98 10.37
N ILE A 21 -1.84 -38.34 10.57
CA ILE A 21 -2.14 -37.05 9.95
C ILE A 21 -1.25 -36.03 10.65
N GLN A 22 -0.14 -35.64 10.01
CA GLN A 22 0.59 -34.45 10.44
C GLN A 22 -0.37 -33.27 10.37
N PRO A 23 -0.51 -32.46 11.44
CA PRO A 23 -1.28 -31.23 11.35
C PRO A 23 -0.67 -30.38 10.23
N ALA A 24 -1.52 -29.94 9.32
CA ALA A 24 -1.12 -29.01 8.28
C ALA A 24 -0.42 -27.82 8.94
N PHE A 25 0.76 -27.45 8.46
CA PHE A 25 1.41 -26.21 8.87
C PHE A 25 0.45 -25.06 8.58
N THR A 26 -0.22 -24.55 9.61
CA THR A 26 -0.95 -23.28 9.51
C THR A 26 0.12 -22.19 9.44
N LYS A 27 0.50 -21.81 8.22
CA LYS A 27 1.32 -20.62 8.00
C LYS A 27 0.57 -19.46 8.66
N ALA A 28 1.14 -18.89 9.73
CA ALA A 28 0.60 -17.69 10.35
C ALA A 28 0.43 -16.62 9.28
N ALA A 29 -0.68 -15.87 9.34
CA ALA A 29 -0.87 -14.74 8.44
C ALA A 29 0.33 -13.79 8.60
N PRO A 30 0.82 -13.18 7.49
CA PRO A 30 1.86 -12.16 7.61
C PRO A 30 1.38 -11.03 8.54
N PRO A 31 2.30 -10.38 9.26
CA PRO A 31 1.93 -9.24 10.09
C PRO A 31 1.39 -8.10 9.21
N ASN A 32 0.36 -7.41 9.68
CA ASN A 32 -0.12 -6.17 9.05
C ASN A 32 0.91 -5.07 9.35
N ILE A 33 1.74 -4.74 8.36
CA ILE A 33 2.78 -3.72 8.51
C ILE A 33 2.16 -2.34 8.31
N THR A 34 1.26 -2.20 7.34
CA THR A 34 0.54 -0.97 7.07
C THR A 34 -0.96 -1.21 7.00
N SER A 35 -1.73 -0.18 7.30
CA SER A 35 -3.19 -0.19 7.15
C SER A 35 -3.66 1.20 6.76
N TYR A 36 -4.68 1.25 5.90
CA TYR A 36 -5.26 2.49 5.40
C TYR A 36 -6.78 2.42 5.51
N VAL A 37 -7.37 3.34 6.26
CA VAL A 37 -8.82 3.54 6.32
C VAL A 37 -9.11 4.86 5.62
N ILE A 38 -9.73 4.80 4.45
CA ILE A 38 -9.90 5.96 3.57
C ILE A 38 -11.39 6.20 3.33
N SER A 39 -11.83 7.43 3.61
CA SER A 39 -13.11 7.98 3.18
C SER A 39 -12.85 9.00 2.08
N ALA A 40 -13.45 8.82 0.91
CA ALA A 40 -13.18 9.68 -0.24
C ALA A 40 -14.43 9.95 -1.08
N GLU A 41 -14.45 11.13 -1.70
CA GLU A 41 -15.47 11.55 -2.65
C GLU A 41 -14.80 12.00 -3.95
N TYR A 42 -15.28 11.46 -5.08
CA TYR A 42 -14.82 11.83 -6.41
C TYR A 42 -15.80 12.80 -7.06
N PHE A 43 -15.28 13.88 -7.64
CA PHE A 43 -16.02 14.92 -8.32
C PHE A 43 -15.71 14.88 -9.82
N PRO A 44 -16.61 14.32 -10.66
CA PRO A 44 -16.36 14.17 -12.09
C PRO A 44 -16.16 15.49 -12.82
N GLN A 45 -16.81 16.57 -12.37
CA GLN A 45 -16.76 17.88 -13.05
C GLN A 45 -15.38 18.55 -12.94
N THR A 46 -14.61 18.18 -11.92
CA THR A 46 -13.28 18.74 -11.63
C THR A 46 -12.19 17.68 -11.66
N TYR A 47 -12.55 16.41 -11.84
CA TYR A 47 -11.67 15.23 -11.80
C TYR A 47 -10.89 15.10 -10.48
N THR A 48 -11.43 15.65 -9.39
CA THR A 48 -10.76 15.70 -8.09
C THR A 48 -11.31 14.63 -7.15
N ILE A 49 -10.44 14.12 -6.28
CA ILE A 49 -10.81 13.32 -5.11
C ILE A 49 -10.50 14.13 -3.86
N LEU A 50 -11.48 14.28 -2.99
CA LEU A 50 -11.29 14.80 -1.63
C LEU A 50 -11.34 13.62 -0.67
N ALA A 51 -10.35 13.51 0.21
CA ALA A 51 -10.23 12.34 1.07
C ALA A 51 -9.72 12.66 2.48
N HIS A 52 -10.16 11.81 3.41
CA HIS A 52 -9.61 11.68 4.74
C HIS A 52 -9.13 10.23 4.92
N GLU A 53 -7.89 10.09 5.34
CA GLU A 53 -7.20 8.82 5.49
C GLU A 53 -6.60 8.71 6.90
N THR A 54 -6.89 7.61 7.59
CA THR A 54 -6.10 7.18 8.74
C THR A 54 -5.13 6.11 8.27
N ALA A 55 -3.84 6.44 8.26
CA ALA A 55 -2.75 5.58 7.81
C ALA A 55 -1.93 5.10 9.01
N THR A 56 -1.85 3.79 9.22
CA THR A 56 -1.07 3.18 10.31
C THR A 56 0.16 2.47 9.77
N TYR A 57 1.30 2.65 10.44
CA TYR A 57 2.56 1.96 10.15
C TYR A 57 3.09 1.25 11.40
N ARG A 58 3.42 -0.03 11.29
CA ARG A 58 4.06 -0.84 12.34
C ARG A 58 5.55 -0.98 12.10
N ASN A 59 6.36 -0.61 13.09
CA ASN A 59 7.80 -0.85 13.03
C ASN A 59 8.09 -2.34 13.26
N THR A 60 8.36 -3.09 12.17
CA THR A 60 8.78 -4.51 12.24
C THR A 60 10.29 -4.69 12.31
N GLY A 61 11.05 -3.59 12.31
CA GLY A 61 12.51 -3.60 12.43
C GLY A 61 12.99 -3.83 13.86
N THR A 62 14.31 -3.70 14.06
CA THR A 62 14.97 -3.88 15.37
C THR A 62 15.46 -2.56 15.97
N THR A 63 15.25 -1.45 15.29
CA THR A 63 15.65 -0.10 15.71
C THR A 63 14.46 0.84 15.71
N PRO A 64 14.43 1.88 16.57
CA PRO A 64 13.37 2.87 16.51
C PRO A 64 13.36 3.63 15.17
N ILE A 65 12.16 3.99 14.71
CA ILE A 65 11.93 4.84 13.53
C ILE A 65 11.62 6.26 14.02
N LEU A 66 12.28 7.27 13.44
CA LEU A 66 12.16 8.68 13.87
C LEU A 66 11.36 9.56 12.90
N ASP A 67 11.14 9.07 11.69
CA ASP A 67 10.45 9.75 10.62
C ASP A 67 9.76 8.72 9.74
N VAL A 68 8.73 9.12 9.00
CA VAL A 68 8.07 8.30 7.98
C VAL A 68 8.18 8.96 6.61
N VAL A 69 8.19 8.14 5.56
CA VAL A 69 8.17 8.62 4.18
C VAL A 69 6.88 8.17 3.51
N LEU A 70 6.19 9.11 2.85
CA LEU A 70 4.99 8.84 2.05
C LEU A 70 5.29 9.05 0.57
N HIS A 71 4.84 8.13 -0.26
CA HIS A 71 4.70 8.27 -1.71
C HIS A 71 3.47 9.12 -2.05
N LEU A 72 3.67 10.10 -2.91
CA LEU A 72 2.67 10.99 -3.50
C LEU A 72 2.67 10.83 -5.03
N TYR A 73 2.42 9.62 -5.50
CA TYR A 73 2.69 9.21 -6.89
C TYR A 73 2.04 10.08 -7.97
N LEU A 74 0.85 10.66 -7.70
CA LEU A 74 0.19 11.54 -8.67
C LEU A 74 1.01 12.78 -9.04
N ASN A 75 1.94 13.22 -8.18
CA ASN A 75 2.78 14.38 -8.47
C ASN A 75 3.74 14.16 -9.65
N ALA A 76 3.99 12.91 -10.05
CA ALA A 76 4.69 12.59 -11.29
C ALA A 76 3.97 13.08 -12.56
N PHE A 77 2.69 13.47 -12.45
CA PHE A 77 1.89 13.98 -13.57
C PHE A 77 1.59 15.49 -13.44
N ARG A 78 2.24 16.17 -12.48
CA ARG A 78 1.95 17.58 -12.15
C ARG A 78 2.30 18.52 -13.29
N ASN A 79 3.36 18.22 -14.04
CA ASN A 79 3.80 18.96 -15.22
C ASN A 79 4.76 18.10 -16.08
N ALA A 80 5.05 18.60 -17.29
CA ALA A 80 5.91 17.94 -18.26
C ALA A 80 7.40 17.85 -17.87
N ASN A 81 7.86 18.61 -16.86
CA ASN A 81 9.27 18.63 -16.43
C ASN A 81 9.57 17.63 -15.31
N THR A 82 8.56 16.93 -14.79
CA THR A 82 8.76 15.86 -13.81
C THR A 82 9.70 14.79 -14.35
N LEU A 83 10.44 14.13 -13.46
CA LEU A 83 11.33 13.01 -13.77
C LEU A 83 10.61 11.95 -14.62
N TRP A 84 9.41 11.56 -14.21
CA TRP A 84 8.58 10.60 -14.92
C TRP A 84 8.28 11.04 -16.36
N ASN A 85 7.85 12.31 -16.57
CA ASN A 85 7.53 12.80 -17.91
C ASN A 85 8.78 12.96 -18.78
N ARG A 86 9.91 13.39 -18.21
CA ARG A 86 11.18 13.46 -18.93
C ARG A 86 11.66 12.09 -19.39
N GLU A 87 11.58 11.08 -18.53
CA GLU A 87 12.03 9.71 -18.85
C GLU A 87 11.13 9.01 -19.86
N SER A 88 9.82 9.26 -19.79
CA SER A 88 8.82 8.66 -20.70
C SER A 88 8.68 9.40 -22.02
N SER A 89 9.39 10.53 -22.21
CA SER A 89 9.12 11.48 -23.29
C SER A 89 7.64 11.91 -23.32
N SER A 90 7.05 12.12 -22.14
CA SER A 90 5.66 12.51 -21.93
C SER A 90 4.64 11.52 -22.52
N GLY A 91 4.94 10.23 -22.52
CA GLY A 91 4.03 9.24 -23.10
C GLY A 91 4.29 7.79 -22.72
N LEU A 92 3.26 6.97 -22.83
CA LEU A 92 3.34 5.54 -22.54
C LEU A 92 2.43 4.76 -23.49
N ARG A 93 2.98 3.73 -24.14
CA ARG A 93 2.21 2.80 -25.02
C ARG A 93 1.35 3.50 -26.08
N GLY A 94 1.83 4.60 -26.65
CA GLY A 94 1.14 5.36 -27.69
C GLY A 94 0.19 6.46 -27.18
N PHE A 95 -0.02 6.57 -25.87
CA PHE A 95 -0.73 7.67 -25.24
C PHE A 95 0.24 8.77 -24.81
N GLN A 96 -0.23 10.02 -24.74
CA GLN A 96 0.58 11.19 -24.43
C GLN A 96 0.00 11.93 -23.23
N TYR A 97 0.90 12.52 -22.43
CA TYR A 97 0.54 13.46 -21.39
C TYR A 97 -0.13 14.70 -22.00
N ASP A 98 -1.24 15.11 -21.41
CA ASP A 98 -1.97 16.31 -21.79
C ASP A 98 -1.74 17.42 -20.75
N PRO A 99 -0.94 18.46 -21.06
CA PRO A 99 -0.65 19.52 -20.11
C PRO A 99 -1.88 20.37 -19.74
N ALA A 100 -2.98 20.28 -20.49
CA ALA A 100 -4.24 20.92 -20.12
C ALA A 100 -4.98 20.17 -19.00
N TYR A 101 -4.66 18.88 -18.80
CA TYR A 101 -5.29 18.00 -17.81
C TYR A 101 -4.23 17.25 -16.99
N PRO A 102 -3.44 17.97 -16.17
CA PRO A 102 -2.40 17.38 -15.33
C PRO A 102 -3.00 16.57 -14.18
N GLY A 103 -2.14 15.85 -13.46
CA GLY A 103 -2.51 15.13 -12.23
C GLY A 103 -1.58 15.52 -11.08
N TRP A 104 -2.09 15.51 -9.85
CA TRP A 104 -1.29 15.78 -8.66
C TRP A 104 -2.01 15.34 -7.40
N ILE A 105 -1.29 15.31 -6.29
CA ILE A 105 -1.84 15.14 -4.95
C ILE A 105 -1.19 16.16 -4.01
N ARG A 106 -1.97 16.64 -3.05
CA ARG A 106 -1.52 17.55 -2.00
C ARG A 106 -2.08 17.08 -0.67
N ILE A 107 -1.20 16.94 0.32
CA ILE A 107 -1.62 16.80 1.72
C ILE A 107 -2.09 18.18 2.19
N ASP A 108 -3.34 18.29 2.60
CA ASP A 108 -3.92 19.52 3.12
C ASP A 108 -3.62 19.66 4.61
N THR A 109 -3.73 18.57 5.37
CA THR A 109 -3.29 18.48 6.77
C THR A 109 -2.80 17.07 7.10
N ILE A 110 -1.83 16.99 8.00
CA ILE A 110 -1.39 15.73 8.61
C ILE A 110 -1.22 15.92 10.11
N GLN A 111 -1.76 14.98 10.89
CA GLN A 111 -1.69 15.04 12.35
C GLN A 111 -1.63 13.66 12.98
N LEU A 112 -1.22 13.61 14.25
CA LEU A 112 -1.36 12.42 15.10
C LEU A 112 -2.74 12.36 15.75
N ALA A 113 -3.08 11.19 16.31
CA ALA A 113 -4.36 10.96 16.99
C ALA A 113 -4.62 11.89 18.20
N ASP A 114 -3.57 12.46 18.79
CA ASP A 114 -3.68 13.44 19.89
C ASP A 114 -3.85 14.89 19.40
N GLY A 115 -3.92 15.11 18.08
CA GLY A 115 -4.06 16.41 17.45
C GLY A 115 -2.73 17.14 17.17
N THR A 116 -1.58 16.50 17.43
CA THR A 116 -0.29 17.10 17.07
C THR A 116 -0.17 17.23 15.56
N ILE A 117 -0.13 18.47 15.06
CA ILE A 117 0.09 18.77 13.64
C ILE A 117 1.52 18.43 13.26
N LEU A 118 1.67 17.74 12.13
CA LEU A 118 2.94 17.38 11.54
C LEU A 118 3.19 18.20 10.27
N GLU A 119 4.45 18.37 9.93
CA GLU A 119 4.86 19.00 8.67
C GLU A 119 5.49 17.95 7.77
N SER A 120 5.31 18.10 6.46
CA SER A 120 5.89 17.22 5.45
C SER A 120 6.90 17.99 4.61
N GLU A 121 8.07 17.39 4.38
CA GLU A 121 9.13 17.96 3.55
C GLU A 121 9.32 17.12 2.29
N ALA A 122 9.37 17.75 1.11
CA ALA A 122 9.64 17.07 -0.14
C ALA A 122 11.04 16.43 -0.13
N VAL A 123 11.11 15.13 -0.47
CA VAL A 123 12.37 14.38 -0.57
C VAL A 123 12.97 14.49 -1.97
N ASP A 124 12.13 14.70 -2.99
CA ASP A 124 12.50 14.84 -4.39
C ASP A 124 11.91 16.11 -5.02
N ALA A 125 12.47 16.53 -6.16
CA ALA A 125 12.10 17.77 -6.83
C ALA A 125 10.65 17.81 -7.32
N ASP A 126 10.06 16.64 -7.57
CA ASP A 126 8.69 16.51 -8.05
C ASP A 126 7.69 16.29 -6.93
N GLU A 127 8.16 16.20 -5.66
CA GLU A 127 7.33 15.91 -4.49
C GLU A 127 6.55 14.60 -4.67
N THR A 128 7.14 13.60 -5.33
CA THR A 128 6.59 12.24 -5.39
C THR A 128 6.87 11.47 -4.10
N LEU A 129 7.71 12.02 -3.24
CA LEU A 129 8.03 11.59 -1.90
C LEU A 129 8.01 12.76 -0.93
N VAL A 130 7.40 12.56 0.24
CA VAL A 130 7.52 13.47 1.37
C VAL A 130 7.98 12.73 2.62
N ARG A 131 8.78 13.40 3.45
CA ARG A 131 9.23 12.92 4.76
C ARG A 131 8.53 13.70 5.85
N ILE A 132 8.10 12.98 6.89
CA ILE A 132 7.45 13.55 8.07
C ILE A 132 8.27 13.13 9.29
N ALA A 133 8.87 14.11 9.97
CA ALA A 133 9.54 13.87 11.24
C ALA A 133 8.51 13.60 12.34
N LEU A 134 8.76 12.57 13.16
CA LEU A 134 7.87 12.24 14.28
C LEU A 134 8.35 12.92 15.57
N PRO A 135 7.44 13.41 16.42
CA PRO A 135 7.80 14.02 17.71
C PRO A 135 8.36 13.00 18.71
N GLY A 136 8.12 11.71 18.49
CA GLY A 136 8.65 10.61 19.29
C GLY A 136 9.01 9.40 18.42
N PRO A 137 10.01 8.60 18.84
CA PRO A 137 10.38 7.39 18.13
C PRO A 137 9.27 6.34 18.17
N VAL A 138 9.09 5.61 17.06
CA VAL A 138 8.29 4.37 17.02
C VAL A 138 9.22 3.20 17.33
N ALA A 139 9.12 2.61 18.51
CA ALA A 139 9.99 1.50 18.90
C ALA A 139 9.67 0.21 18.11
N PRO A 140 10.59 -0.77 18.06
CA PRO A 140 10.29 -2.09 17.50
C PRO A 140 9.00 -2.70 18.06
N GLY A 141 8.08 -3.08 17.17
CA GLY A 141 6.77 -3.64 17.49
C GLY A 141 5.67 -2.61 17.72
N GLU A 142 6.00 -1.33 17.87
CA GLU A 142 5.02 -0.24 18.01
C GLU A 142 4.50 0.26 16.66
N GLU A 143 3.47 1.10 16.73
CA GLU A 143 2.80 1.69 15.57
C GLU A 143 2.72 3.21 15.69
N VAL A 144 2.71 3.87 14.54
CA VAL A 144 2.28 5.27 14.40
C VAL A 144 1.05 5.33 13.51
N SER A 145 0.10 6.19 13.86
CA SER A 145 -1.08 6.47 13.04
C SER A 145 -1.10 7.93 12.66
N LEU A 146 -1.29 8.19 11.38
CA LEU A 146 -1.41 9.52 10.79
C LEU A 146 -2.85 9.73 10.35
N ASP A 147 -3.45 10.84 10.74
CA ASP A 147 -4.70 11.34 10.16
C ASP A 147 -4.33 12.37 9.09
N ILE A 148 -4.68 12.05 7.84
CA ILE A 148 -4.25 12.76 6.63
C ILE A 148 -5.50 13.23 5.88
N VAL A 149 -5.65 14.53 5.71
CA VAL A 149 -6.62 15.12 4.78
C VAL A 149 -5.86 15.50 3.52
N PHE A 150 -6.35 15.09 2.36
CA PHE A 150 -5.69 15.38 1.10
C PHE A 150 -6.66 15.60 -0.06
N THR A 151 -6.15 16.33 -1.05
CA THR A 151 -6.81 16.56 -2.32
C THR A 151 -5.96 15.96 -3.43
N ALA A 152 -6.59 15.16 -4.30
CA ALA A 152 -5.97 14.61 -5.50
C ALA A 152 -6.69 15.11 -6.75
N LEU A 153 -5.93 15.49 -7.78
CA LEU A 153 -6.43 15.72 -9.14
C LEU A 153 -5.98 14.56 -10.02
N LEU A 154 -6.94 13.89 -10.66
CA LEU A 154 -6.63 12.84 -11.63
C LEU A 154 -6.26 13.45 -12.98
N PRO A 155 -5.15 13.01 -13.61
CA PRO A 155 -4.81 13.46 -14.96
C PRO A 155 -5.78 12.86 -15.97
N ARG A 156 -5.84 13.43 -17.18
CA ARG A 156 -6.37 12.67 -18.32
C ARG A 156 -5.52 11.40 -18.48
N VAL A 157 -6.17 10.24 -18.54
CA VAL A 157 -5.46 8.97 -18.50
C VAL A 157 -4.56 8.81 -19.72
N PHE A 158 -3.27 8.62 -19.45
CA PHE A 158 -2.27 8.27 -20.46
C PHE A 158 -1.27 7.22 -19.93
N ALA A 159 -1.32 6.95 -18.62
CA ALA A 159 -0.51 5.99 -17.90
C ALA A 159 -1.39 5.18 -16.93
N ARG A 160 -0.85 4.78 -15.78
CA ARG A 160 -1.47 3.84 -14.81
C ARG A 160 -2.53 4.48 -13.89
N THR A 161 -2.94 5.72 -14.14
CA THR A 161 -3.94 6.45 -13.35
C THR A 161 -4.52 7.60 -14.16
N GLY A 162 -5.77 7.97 -13.89
CA GLY A 162 -6.45 9.09 -14.55
C GLY A 162 -7.91 8.84 -14.87
N TRP A 163 -8.48 9.74 -15.66
CA TRP A 163 -9.86 9.67 -16.16
C TRP A 163 -9.93 9.71 -17.69
N ALA A 164 -11.06 9.24 -18.25
CA ALA A 164 -11.44 9.39 -19.65
C ALA A 164 -12.95 9.66 -19.76
N ASP A 165 -13.44 9.90 -20.98
CA ASP A 165 -14.86 10.12 -21.28
C ASP A 165 -15.51 11.17 -20.36
N ASP A 166 -14.87 12.33 -20.24
CA ASP A 166 -15.32 13.46 -19.42
C ASP A 166 -15.62 13.10 -17.94
N GLY A 167 -14.93 12.09 -17.42
CA GLY A 167 -15.04 11.64 -16.03
C GLY A 167 -15.91 10.39 -15.82
N ASP A 168 -16.56 9.89 -16.88
CA ASP A 168 -17.36 8.66 -16.82
C ASP A 168 -16.50 7.39 -16.67
N PHE A 169 -15.24 7.48 -17.07
CA PHE A 169 -14.24 6.44 -16.80
C PHE A 169 -13.17 6.96 -15.84
N VAL A 170 -12.92 6.20 -14.78
CA VAL A 170 -11.87 6.48 -13.80
C VAL A 170 -11.02 5.23 -13.54
N LEU A 171 -9.71 5.38 -13.71
CA LEU A 171 -8.69 4.47 -13.20
C LEU A 171 -7.91 5.19 -12.11
N ALA A 172 -8.30 4.99 -10.84
CA ALA A 172 -7.61 5.59 -9.70
C ALA A 172 -6.51 4.63 -9.18
N GLY A 173 -5.35 4.61 -9.84
CA GLY A 173 -4.16 3.89 -9.39
C GLY A 173 -3.27 4.78 -8.53
N GLN A 174 -2.87 4.30 -7.34
CA GLN A 174 -1.97 5.01 -6.41
C GLN A 174 -2.35 6.48 -6.16
N TRP A 175 -3.63 6.73 -5.91
CA TRP A 175 -4.23 8.06 -5.84
C TRP A 175 -4.17 8.71 -4.44
N PHE A 176 -3.64 7.99 -3.45
CA PHE A 176 -3.60 8.38 -2.04
C PHE A 176 -2.15 8.37 -1.51
N PRO A 177 -1.84 9.11 -0.43
CA PRO A 177 -0.52 9.07 0.21
C PRO A 177 -0.22 7.67 0.76
N LYS A 178 0.96 7.12 0.47
CA LYS A 178 1.25 5.72 0.83
C LYS A 178 2.60 5.59 1.50
N PHE A 179 2.69 4.88 2.63
CA PHE A 179 3.99 4.63 3.27
C PHE A 179 4.97 3.96 2.32
N GLY A 180 6.21 4.45 2.35
CA GLY A 180 7.37 3.70 1.88
C GLY A 180 7.63 2.48 2.76
N VAL A 181 8.58 1.65 2.37
CA VAL A 181 8.88 0.40 3.08
C VAL A 181 10.15 0.56 3.91
N TRP A 182 10.07 0.39 5.23
CA TRP A 182 11.26 0.41 6.08
C TRP A 182 12.03 -0.91 6.00
N GLN A 183 13.24 -0.88 5.43
CA GLN A 183 14.12 -2.04 5.32
C GLN A 183 15.58 -1.65 5.49
N HIS A 184 16.36 -2.52 6.12
CA HIS A 184 17.80 -2.34 6.32
C HIS A 184 18.18 -1.00 7.01
N GLY A 185 17.33 -0.50 7.90
CA GLY A 185 17.58 0.75 8.65
C GLY A 185 17.32 2.03 7.85
N SER A 186 16.56 1.95 6.75
CA SER A 186 16.20 3.11 5.93
C SER A 186 14.84 2.92 5.25
N TRP A 187 14.24 4.02 4.80
CA TRP A 187 13.07 3.99 3.94
C TRP A 187 13.48 3.60 2.51
N ASN A 188 13.03 2.43 2.07
CA ASN A 188 13.06 2.00 0.67
C ASN A 188 11.93 2.72 -0.08
N ALA A 189 12.21 3.97 -0.43
CA ALA A 189 11.32 4.86 -1.14
C ALA A 189 12.16 5.72 -2.09
N TYR A 190 11.78 5.74 -3.37
CA TYR A 190 12.52 6.44 -4.43
C TYR A 190 11.58 7.33 -5.24
N PRO A 191 12.10 8.40 -5.88
CA PRO A 191 11.33 9.21 -6.81
C PRO A 191 10.63 8.34 -7.85
N PHE A 192 9.46 8.76 -8.33
CA PHE A 192 8.70 7.91 -9.23
C PHE A 192 9.24 7.98 -10.68
N HIS A 193 9.98 6.95 -11.08
CA HIS A 193 10.55 6.81 -12.42
C HIS A 193 9.56 6.19 -13.42
N ALA A 194 9.69 6.50 -14.71
CA ALA A 194 8.79 6.03 -15.77
C ALA A 194 8.69 4.51 -15.85
N ASN A 195 9.82 3.82 -15.67
CA ASN A 195 9.94 2.37 -15.74
C ASN A 195 10.00 1.69 -14.36
N SER A 196 9.71 2.41 -13.28
CA SER A 196 9.61 1.83 -11.95
C SER A 196 8.21 1.27 -11.69
N GLU A 197 8.15 0.31 -10.76
CA GLU A 197 6.90 -0.19 -10.19
C GLU A 197 6.68 0.36 -8.78
N PHE A 198 5.44 0.26 -8.32
CA PHE A 198 5.06 0.68 -6.98
C PHE A 198 5.60 -0.32 -5.96
N PHE A 199 6.18 0.18 -4.86
CA PHE A 199 6.73 -0.65 -3.79
C PHE A 199 6.24 -0.15 -2.44
N ALA A 200 5.41 -0.95 -1.76
CA ALA A 200 4.80 -0.60 -0.48
C ALA A 200 4.25 -1.85 0.21
N ASP A 201 4.14 -1.80 1.54
CA ASP A 201 3.47 -2.80 2.35
C ASP A 201 1.92 -2.63 2.32
N PHE A 202 1.19 -3.67 2.74
CA PHE A 202 -0.28 -3.74 2.80
C PHE A 202 -0.79 -4.64 3.94
#